data_AF-A0A8E2DLB6-F1
#
_entry.id   AF-A0A8E2DLB6-F1
#
_cell.length_a   1.000
_cell.length_b   1.000
_cell.length_c   1.000
_cell.angle_alpha   90.00
_cell.angle_beta   90.00
_cell.angle_gamma   90.00
#
_symmetry.space_group_name_H-M   'P 1'
#
loop_
_entity.id
_entity.type
_entity.pdbx_description
1 polymer ?
#
loop_
_entity_poly.entity_id
_entity_poly.type
_entity_poly.pdbx_seq_one_letter_code
_entity_poly.pdbx_strand_id
1 'polypeptide(L)'
;MPYYPDALWNRMLTLLEYRVEEAGRYAVSHVPRDGKWGSYSKTGANRTKTLRDAQDRVNYKIYTLGVARAVWLCDPEGKTRQRINIGVEPIRTSDLEAAKALLAHYSNPPKVYSDGDLIWANRRMVSYHHGTAHTVPFVDVYDGRVSFGSKTSMPKLSPLYISRNDVVLVEATLTRWKIGEESESSQDGQNAETSSRAARNMGWTSWKTGFELQSITLLFEGPEDIADDSESEADVGEI
;
A
#
# COMPACT_ATOMS: atom_id res chain seq x y z
N MET A 1 -3.64 19.33 -17.65
CA MET A 1 -2.47 18.65 -17.05
C MET A 1 -1.65 19.73 -16.35
N PRO A 2 -1.31 19.59 -15.06
CA PRO A 2 -0.41 20.53 -14.40
C PRO A 2 0.96 20.55 -15.10
N TYR A 3 1.62 21.71 -15.09
CA TYR A 3 2.96 21.87 -15.64
C TYR A 3 4.00 21.34 -14.63
N TYR A 4 4.87 20.44 -15.07
CA TYR A 4 6.00 19.94 -14.29
C TYR A 4 7.31 20.39 -14.94
N PRO A 5 8.36 20.73 -14.15
CA PRO A 5 9.67 21.01 -14.71
C PRO A 5 10.19 19.82 -15.55
N ASP A 6 10.83 20.08 -16.69
CA ASP A 6 11.32 19.03 -17.61
C ASP A 6 12.19 17.97 -16.92
N ALA A 7 13.07 18.41 -16.01
CA ALA A 7 13.92 17.51 -15.23
C ALA A 7 13.11 16.57 -14.33
N LEU A 8 12.00 17.03 -13.75
CA LEU A 8 11.08 16.19 -13.00
C LEU A 8 10.36 15.22 -13.95
N TRP A 9 9.81 15.72 -15.06
CA TRP A 9 9.08 14.91 -16.02
C TRP A 9 9.92 13.74 -16.57
N ASN A 10 11.18 14.00 -16.94
CA ASN A 10 12.09 12.96 -17.42
C ASN A 10 12.37 11.87 -16.37
N ARG A 11 12.49 12.26 -15.08
CA ARG A 11 12.62 11.30 -13.98
C ARG A 11 11.33 10.50 -13.80
N MET A 12 10.17 11.15 -13.88
CA MET A 12 8.87 10.49 -13.80
C MET A 12 8.70 9.45 -14.90
N LEU A 13 9.06 9.77 -16.15
CA LEU A 13 9.02 8.82 -17.26
C LEU A 13 9.90 7.58 -17.00
N THR A 14 11.09 7.77 -16.41
CA THR A 14 11.97 6.65 -16.03
C THR A 14 11.34 5.79 -14.94
N LEU A 15 10.67 6.40 -13.96
CA LEU A 15 10.00 5.69 -12.86
C LEU A 15 8.74 4.93 -13.34
N LEU A 16 8.02 5.47 -14.32
CA LEU A 16 6.83 4.83 -14.90
C LEU A 16 7.18 3.55 -15.65
N GLU A 17 8.36 3.48 -16.26
CA GLU A 17 8.85 2.29 -16.97
C GLU A 17 9.76 1.40 -16.10
N TYR A 18 9.88 1.71 -14.80
CA TYR A 18 10.86 1.08 -13.93
C TYR A 18 10.58 -0.41 -13.73
N ARG A 19 11.59 -1.24 -14.00
CA ARG A 19 11.59 -2.67 -13.68
C ARG A 19 13.00 -3.18 -13.42
N VAL A 20 13.14 -4.02 -12.40
CA VAL A 20 14.36 -4.76 -12.07
C VAL A 20 13.92 -6.15 -11.64
N GLU A 21 13.97 -7.09 -12.58
CA GLU A 21 13.36 -8.42 -12.44
C GLU A 21 14.02 -9.25 -11.33
N GLU A 22 15.35 -9.20 -11.26
CA GLU A 22 16.15 -9.95 -10.29
C GLU A 22 15.84 -9.51 -8.85
N ALA A 23 15.46 -8.24 -8.68
CA ALA A 23 15.10 -7.66 -7.39
C ALA A 23 13.59 -7.69 -7.12
N GLY A 24 12.78 -8.16 -8.07
CA GLY A 24 11.32 -8.15 -7.99
C GLY A 24 10.72 -6.75 -7.88
N ARG A 25 11.32 -5.73 -8.51
CA ARG A 25 10.86 -4.33 -8.41
C ARG A 25 10.22 -3.89 -9.71
N TYR A 26 9.01 -3.38 -9.66
CA TYR A 26 8.24 -3.02 -10.85
C TYR A 26 7.38 -1.80 -10.61
N ALA A 27 7.29 -0.89 -11.58
CA ALA A 27 6.12 -0.02 -11.69
C ALA A 27 4.86 -0.88 -11.87
N VAL A 28 3.72 -0.40 -11.36
CA VAL A 28 2.50 -1.22 -11.22
C VAL A 28 2.00 -1.82 -12.54
N SER A 29 2.18 -1.14 -13.66
CA SER A 29 1.82 -1.62 -15.01
C SER A 29 2.74 -2.70 -15.56
N HIS A 30 3.93 -2.89 -14.97
CA HIS A 30 4.91 -3.89 -15.38
C HIS A 30 4.98 -5.10 -14.46
N VAL A 31 4.11 -5.20 -13.45
CA VAL A 31 4.09 -6.35 -12.52
C VAL A 31 3.72 -7.64 -13.28
N PRO A 32 4.56 -8.68 -13.25
CA PRO A 32 4.23 -9.96 -13.88
C PRO A 32 2.99 -10.63 -13.27
N ARG A 33 2.21 -11.30 -14.11
CA ARG A 33 0.95 -11.99 -13.72
C ARG A 33 1.13 -13.46 -13.36
N ASP A 34 2.36 -13.96 -13.41
CA ASP A 34 2.75 -15.33 -13.06
C ASP A 34 3.24 -15.47 -11.60
N GLY A 35 3.17 -14.37 -10.84
CA GLY A 35 3.49 -14.36 -9.43
C GLY A 35 2.60 -15.31 -8.63
N LYS A 36 3.08 -15.73 -7.46
CA LYS A 36 2.32 -16.61 -6.56
C LYS A 36 2.44 -16.15 -5.13
N TRP A 37 1.44 -16.49 -4.34
CA TRP A 37 1.50 -16.31 -2.89
C TRP A 37 2.63 -17.17 -2.32
N GLY A 38 3.43 -16.59 -1.42
CA GLY A 38 4.57 -17.29 -0.84
C GLY A 38 4.20 -18.60 -0.14
N SER A 39 5.14 -19.53 -0.09
CA SER A 39 4.94 -20.80 0.61
C SER A 39 5.19 -20.66 2.11
N TYR A 40 4.63 -21.56 2.92
CA TYR A 40 5.00 -21.65 4.32
C TYR A 40 6.49 -21.97 4.44
N SER A 41 7.25 -21.14 5.14
CA SER A 41 8.64 -21.43 5.45
C SER A 41 8.74 -22.20 6.76
N LYS A 42 9.50 -23.30 6.78
CA LYS A 42 9.87 -24.01 8.02
C LYS A 42 10.59 -23.10 9.03
N THR A 43 11.17 -21.99 8.57
CA THR A 43 11.85 -20.98 9.41
C THR A 43 10.90 -19.98 10.08
N GLY A 44 9.58 -20.17 9.97
CA GLY A 44 8.58 -19.39 10.72
C GLY A 44 8.19 -18.04 10.10
N ALA A 45 8.84 -17.59 9.02
CA ALA A 45 8.39 -16.41 8.29
C ALA A 45 7.08 -16.71 7.54
N ASN A 46 5.98 -16.06 7.94
CA ASN A 46 4.69 -16.19 7.28
C ASN A 46 4.67 -15.46 5.92
N ARG A 47 5.27 -16.09 4.90
CA ARG A 47 5.35 -15.57 3.52
C ARG A 47 4.05 -15.75 2.74
N THR A 48 3.09 -16.47 3.30
CA THR A 48 1.81 -16.82 2.63
C THR A 48 0.90 -15.64 2.35
N LYS A 49 1.21 -14.48 2.95
CA LYS A 49 0.44 -13.25 2.82
C LYS A 49 0.96 -12.31 1.73
N THR A 50 2.15 -12.52 1.18
CA THR A 50 2.78 -11.58 0.24
C THR A 50 2.97 -12.22 -1.13
N LEU A 51 2.73 -11.44 -2.19
CA LEU A 51 2.98 -11.87 -3.57
C LEU A 51 4.49 -11.95 -3.85
N ARG A 52 4.90 -13.04 -4.48
CA ARG A 52 6.28 -13.35 -4.82
C ARG A 52 6.40 -13.74 -6.29
N ASP A 53 7.63 -13.77 -6.80
CA ASP A 53 7.89 -14.27 -8.14
C ASP A 53 7.44 -15.73 -8.31
N ALA A 54 7.27 -16.17 -9.56
CA ALA A 54 6.83 -17.53 -9.89
C ALA A 54 7.68 -18.63 -9.21
N GLN A 55 8.94 -18.32 -8.91
CA GLN A 55 9.89 -19.23 -8.26
C GLN A 55 9.96 -19.09 -6.72
N ASP A 56 9.16 -18.23 -6.10
CA ASP A 56 9.15 -17.98 -4.64
C ASP A 56 10.47 -17.45 -4.04
N ARG A 57 11.30 -16.79 -4.85
CA ARG A 57 12.62 -16.25 -4.48
C ARG A 57 12.52 -14.85 -3.90
N VAL A 58 11.75 -13.96 -4.52
CA VAL A 58 11.69 -12.53 -4.16
C VAL A 58 10.26 -12.04 -3.99
N ASN A 59 10.04 -11.10 -3.05
CA ASN A 59 8.77 -10.39 -2.94
C ASN A 59 8.66 -9.36 -4.07
N TYR A 60 7.49 -9.22 -4.66
CA TYR A 60 7.24 -8.10 -5.55
C TYR A 60 7.11 -6.79 -4.77
N LYS A 61 7.94 -5.82 -5.15
CA LYS A 61 7.88 -4.42 -4.75
C LYS A 61 7.27 -3.63 -5.88
N ILE A 62 6.13 -3.05 -5.60
CA ILE A 62 5.27 -2.41 -6.59
C ILE A 62 5.36 -0.91 -6.36
N TYR A 63 5.72 -0.20 -7.42
CA TYR A 63 5.89 1.24 -7.43
C TYR A 63 4.69 1.88 -8.12
N THR A 64 4.06 2.82 -7.42
CA THR A 64 2.98 3.64 -7.94
C THR A 64 3.43 5.09 -7.91
N LEU A 65 3.58 5.70 -9.09
CA LEU A 65 3.86 7.13 -9.24
C LEU A 65 2.54 7.88 -9.45
N GLY A 66 2.29 8.93 -8.68
CA GLY A 66 1.08 9.71 -8.81
C GLY A 66 0.99 10.89 -7.88
N VAL A 67 -0.18 11.52 -7.89
CA VAL A 67 -0.53 12.64 -7.02
C VAL A 67 -1.21 12.09 -5.77
N ALA A 68 -0.71 12.47 -4.59
CA ALA A 68 -1.36 12.13 -3.33
C ALA A 68 -2.69 12.89 -3.22
N ARG A 69 -3.82 12.17 -3.13
CA ARG A 69 -5.16 12.77 -2.98
C ARG A 69 -5.76 12.56 -1.60
N ALA A 70 -5.31 11.53 -0.90
CA ALA A 70 -5.68 11.28 0.49
C ALA A 70 -4.44 10.85 1.26
N VAL A 71 -4.18 11.49 2.40
CA VAL A 71 -2.98 11.26 3.21
C VAL A 71 -3.39 11.12 4.68
N TRP A 72 -3.26 9.91 5.22
CA TRP A 72 -3.55 9.60 6.63
C TRP A 72 -2.37 8.87 7.25
N LEU A 73 -1.24 9.57 7.42
CA LEU A 73 0.02 8.99 7.92
C LEU A 73 0.24 9.23 9.42
N CYS A 74 -0.28 10.33 9.96
CA CYS A 74 -0.28 10.69 11.37
C CYS A 74 -1.52 11.56 11.67
N ASP A 75 -1.77 11.90 12.93
CA ASP A 75 -2.74 12.94 13.27
C ASP A 75 -2.12 14.35 13.09
N PRO A 76 -2.91 15.44 13.16
CA PRO A 76 -2.39 16.80 13.01
C PRO A 76 -1.31 17.17 14.04
N GLU A 77 -1.32 16.55 15.22
CA GLU A 77 -0.30 16.71 16.25
C GLU A 77 0.95 15.84 16.02
N GLY A 78 1.00 15.06 14.93
CA GLY A 78 2.10 14.17 14.58
C GLY A 78 2.11 12.84 15.34
N LYS A 79 1.06 12.48 16.08
CA LYS A 79 0.94 11.19 16.75
C LYS A 79 0.68 10.08 15.75
N THR A 80 1.17 8.91 16.14
CA THR A 80 1.13 7.69 15.34
C THR A 80 -0.27 7.09 15.32
N ARG A 81 -0.76 6.71 14.14
CA ARG A 81 -2.03 5.99 13.97
C ARG A 81 -1.77 4.47 13.95
N GLN A 82 -2.73 3.68 14.41
CA GLN A 82 -2.65 2.20 14.33
C GLN A 82 -2.69 1.69 12.89
N ARG A 83 -3.38 2.42 12.00
CA ARG A 83 -3.43 2.18 10.56
C ARG A 83 -3.14 3.49 9.85
N ILE A 84 -2.23 3.44 8.89
CA ILE A 84 -1.95 4.56 8.00
C ILE A 84 -2.40 4.22 6.59
N ASN A 85 -2.78 5.24 5.82
CA ASN A 85 -3.17 5.06 4.43
C ASN A 85 -2.70 6.24 3.58
N ILE A 86 -2.47 5.97 2.30
CA ILE A 86 -2.30 6.96 1.26
C ILE A 86 -3.09 6.54 0.03
N GLY A 87 -3.89 7.46 -0.51
CA GLY A 87 -4.61 7.32 -1.77
C GLY A 87 -3.90 8.12 -2.85
N VAL A 88 -3.42 7.44 -3.89
CA VAL A 88 -2.65 8.03 -4.98
C VAL A 88 -3.44 7.96 -6.27
N GLU A 89 -3.63 9.11 -6.93
CA GLU A 89 -4.11 9.18 -8.31
C GLU A 89 -2.91 9.00 -9.24
N PRO A 90 -2.81 7.89 -10.00
CA PRO A 90 -1.64 7.63 -10.84
C PRO A 90 -1.52 8.65 -11.99
N ILE A 91 -0.29 8.95 -12.40
CA ILE A 91 -0.05 9.88 -13.53
C ILE A 91 -0.68 9.36 -14.83
N ARG A 92 -0.76 8.04 -15.01
CA ARG A 92 -1.34 7.39 -16.19
C ARG A 92 -2.58 6.59 -15.79
N THR A 93 -3.66 6.73 -16.53
CA THR A 93 -4.87 5.89 -16.39
C THR A 93 -4.55 4.40 -16.53
N SER A 94 -3.60 4.03 -17.41
CA SER A 94 -3.15 2.65 -17.58
C SER A 94 -2.55 2.04 -16.30
N ASP A 95 -1.94 2.84 -15.43
CA ASP A 95 -1.38 2.37 -14.16
C ASP A 95 -2.50 2.10 -13.15
N LEU A 96 -3.53 2.94 -13.13
CA LEU A 96 -4.75 2.71 -12.33
C LEU A 96 -5.45 1.41 -12.76
N GLU A 97 -5.66 1.23 -14.07
CA GLU A 97 -6.24 0.02 -14.64
C GLU A 97 -5.40 -1.21 -14.31
N ALA A 98 -4.08 -1.13 -14.48
CA ALA A 98 -3.17 -2.24 -14.20
C ALA A 98 -3.19 -2.64 -12.72
N ALA A 99 -3.28 -1.65 -11.81
CA ALA A 99 -3.39 -1.87 -10.37
C ALA A 99 -4.71 -2.54 -10.00
N LYS A 100 -5.84 -2.04 -10.52
CA LYS A 100 -7.17 -2.65 -10.31
C LYS A 100 -7.19 -4.10 -10.84
N ALA A 101 -6.66 -4.32 -12.05
CA ALA A 101 -6.53 -5.65 -12.63
C ALA A 101 -5.63 -6.57 -11.79
N LEU A 102 -4.57 -6.04 -11.18
CA LEU A 102 -3.69 -6.80 -10.29
C LEU A 102 -4.39 -7.27 -9.04
N LEU A 103 -5.08 -6.36 -8.36
CA LEU A 103 -5.81 -6.73 -7.16
C LEU A 103 -6.97 -7.70 -7.48
N ALA A 104 -7.68 -7.49 -8.59
CA ALA A 104 -8.76 -8.38 -9.01
C ALA A 104 -8.24 -9.79 -9.34
N HIS A 105 -7.14 -9.89 -10.08
CA HIS A 105 -6.53 -11.16 -10.48
C HIS A 105 -6.10 -12.01 -9.28
N TYR A 106 -5.58 -11.38 -8.24
CA TYR A 106 -5.05 -12.07 -7.07
C TYR A 106 -6.05 -12.22 -5.92
N SER A 107 -7.25 -11.64 -6.02
CA SER A 107 -8.33 -11.82 -5.04
C SER A 107 -9.19 -13.06 -5.34
N ASN A 108 -9.82 -13.63 -4.32
CA ASN A 108 -10.79 -14.70 -4.49
C ASN A 108 -12.01 -14.52 -3.55
N PRO A 109 -13.21 -14.22 -4.05
CA PRO A 109 -13.53 -13.96 -5.46
C PRO A 109 -12.83 -12.71 -6.00
N PRO A 110 -12.73 -12.54 -7.33
CA PRO A 110 -12.19 -11.32 -7.92
C PRO A 110 -12.93 -10.09 -7.41
N LYS A 111 -12.18 -9.10 -6.94
CA LYS A 111 -12.76 -7.86 -6.42
C LYS A 111 -13.20 -6.97 -7.58
N VAL A 112 -14.46 -6.53 -7.52
CA VAL A 112 -14.99 -5.48 -8.41
C VAL A 112 -14.65 -4.14 -7.78
N TYR A 113 -13.88 -3.33 -8.50
CA TYR A 113 -13.53 -1.98 -8.08
C TYR A 113 -14.56 -1.02 -8.67
N SER A 114 -15.11 -0.14 -7.83
CA SER A 114 -15.90 1.01 -8.32
C SER A 114 -15.01 1.97 -9.12
N ASP A 115 -15.65 2.92 -9.79
CA ASP A 115 -15.03 4.00 -10.58
C ASP A 115 -14.34 5.05 -9.67
N GLY A 116 -13.58 4.60 -8.67
CA GLY A 116 -12.66 5.45 -7.92
C GLY A 116 -11.33 5.59 -8.65
N ASP A 117 -10.73 6.78 -8.58
CA ASP A 117 -9.50 7.13 -9.30
C ASP A 117 -8.22 6.90 -8.48
N LEU A 118 -8.35 6.34 -7.28
CA LEU A 118 -7.23 6.20 -6.34
C LEU A 118 -6.76 4.75 -6.18
N ILE A 119 -5.43 4.59 -6.21
CA ILE A 119 -4.75 3.41 -5.69
C ILE A 119 -4.47 3.64 -4.21
N TRP A 120 -5.11 2.84 -3.36
CA TRP A 120 -4.89 2.86 -1.91
C TRP A 120 -3.75 1.94 -1.51
N ALA A 121 -2.80 2.48 -0.75
CA ALA A 121 -1.80 1.71 -0.02
C ALA A 121 -1.91 2.00 1.48
N ASN A 122 -1.84 0.96 2.31
CA ASN A 122 -2.01 1.10 3.75
C ASN A 122 -1.06 0.20 4.54
N ARG A 123 -0.85 0.52 5.82
CA ARG A 123 -0.03 -0.32 6.70
C ARG A 123 -0.59 -0.30 8.11
N ARG A 124 -0.68 -1.47 8.73
CA ARG A 124 -0.89 -1.58 10.18
C ARG A 124 0.42 -1.28 10.89
N MET A 125 0.39 -0.33 11.80
CA MET A 125 1.54 0.17 12.56
C MET A 125 1.61 -0.44 13.96
N VAL A 126 0.84 -1.50 14.22
CA VAL A 126 0.81 -2.20 15.50
C VAL A 126 1.87 -3.29 15.51
N SER A 127 2.72 -3.25 16.53
CA SER A 127 3.67 -4.31 16.88
C SER A 127 3.25 -4.94 18.21
N TYR A 128 3.54 -6.22 18.41
CA TYR A 128 3.25 -6.91 19.67
C TYR A 128 4.56 -7.23 20.37
N HIS A 129 4.72 -6.73 21.59
CA HIS A 129 5.86 -7.03 22.45
C HIS A 129 5.32 -7.58 23.77
N HIS A 130 5.68 -8.83 24.12
CA HIS A 130 5.17 -9.54 25.31
C HIS A 130 3.62 -9.54 25.45
N GLY A 131 2.90 -9.67 24.33
CA GLY A 131 1.44 -9.69 24.32
C GLY A 131 0.76 -8.32 24.38
N THR A 132 1.54 -7.25 24.57
CA THR A 132 1.04 -5.87 24.54
C THR A 132 1.19 -5.29 23.14
N ALA A 133 0.13 -4.68 22.63
CA ALA A 133 0.12 -3.97 21.36
C ALA A 133 0.74 -2.57 21.53
N HIS A 134 1.69 -2.22 20.66
CA HIS A 134 2.34 -0.92 20.60
C HIS A 134 2.28 -0.36 19.19
N THR A 135 1.80 0.88 19.05
CA THR A 135 1.83 1.61 17.78
C THR A 135 3.23 2.16 17.53
N VAL A 136 3.80 1.86 16.36
CA VAL A 136 5.12 2.32 15.93
C VAL A 136 4.96 3.45 14.92
N PRO A 137 5.75 4.53 14.97
CA PRO A 137 5.69 5.57 13.96
C PRO A 137 6.10 5.06 12.58
N PHE A 138 5.44 5.59 11.54
CA PHE A 138 5.86 5.36 10.17
C PHE A 138 7.00 6.32 9.83
N VAL A 139 8.17 5.79 9.49
CA VAL A 139 9.41 6.57 9.31
C VAL A 139 10.05 6.34 7.94
N ASP A 140 9.36 5.66 7.04
CA ASP A 140 9.83 5.31 5.70
C ASP A 140 9.30 6.31 4.67
N VAL A 141 9.55 7.59 4.96
CA VAL A 141 9.27 8.72 4.07
C VAL A 141 10.60 9.34 3.67
N TYR A 142 10.82 9.51 2.37
CA TYR A 142 12.10 9.90 1.80
C TYR A 142 11.96 11.14 0.92
N ASP A 143 13.01 11.96 0.89
CA ASP A 143 13.11 13.11 -0.02
C ASP A 143 13.77 12.69 -1.33
N GLY A 144 12.98 12.67 -2.41
CA GLY A 144 13.43 12.40 -3.77
C GLY A 144 13.37 13.62 -4.68
N ARG A 145 13.14 14.83 -4.16
CA ARG A 145 12.94 16.04 -4.97
C ARG A 145 14.15 16.37 -5.84
N VAL A 146 15.37 16.18 -5.31
CA VAL A 146 16.63 16.40 -6.04
C VAL A 146 17.05 15.18 -6.86
N SER A 147 17.07 14.00 -6.25
CA SER A 147 17.49 12.76 -6.91
C SER A 147 16.82 11.54 -6.29
N PHE A 148 16.45 10.58 -7.12
CA PHE A 148 15.93 9.30 -6.68
C PHE A 148 17.04 8.24 -6.72
N GLY A 149 17.25 7.53 -5.61
CA GLY A 149 18.35 6.57 -5.48
C GLY A 149 18.09 5.52 -4.41
N SER A 150 19.18 4.97 -3.83
CA SER A 150 19.04 4.02 -2.72
C SER A 150 18.35 4.70 -1.53
N LYS A 151 17.39 4.02 -0.91
CA LYS A 151 16.71 4.50 0.31
C LYS A 151 17.68 4.81 1.45
N THR A 152 18.81 4.09 1.51
CA THR A 152 19.84 4.32 2.53
C THR A 152 20.61 5.62 2.33
N SER A 153 20.61 6.18 1.12
CA SER A 153 21.29 7.44 0.79
C SER A 153 20.33 8.63 0.67
N MET A 154 19.02 8.39 0.59
CA MET A 154 18.03 9.46 0.51
C MET A 154 17.76 10.04 1.90
N PRO A 155 17.66 11.37 2.05
CA PRO A 155 17.23 12.00 3.29
C PRO A 155 15.84 11.49 3.70
N LYS A 156 15.65 11.27 5.00
CA LYS A 156 14.34 10.93 5.56
C LYS A 156 13.56 12.20 5.88
N LEU A 157 12.26 12.16 5.63
CA LEU A 157 11.30 13.21 5.99
C LEU A 157 10.39 12.74 7.11
N SER A 158 9.81 13.68 7.85
CA SER A 158 8.67 13.38 8.71
C SER A 158 7.44 13.08 7.84
N PRO A 159 6.54 12.17 8.24
CA PRO A 159 5.27 11.95 7.53
C PRO A 159 4.40 13.20 7.37
N LEU A 160 4.59 14.20 8.23
CA LEU A 160 3.93 15.51 8.14
C LEU A 160 4.33 16.33 6.90
N TYR A 161 5.42 15.95 6.22
CA TYR A 161 5.83 16.59 4.96
C TYR A 161 5.08 16.10 3.73
N ILE A 162 4.26 15.05 3.86
CA ILE A 162 3.44 14.58 2.75
C ILE A 162 2.06 15.20 2.87
N SER A 163 1.69 15.97 1.86
CA SER A 163 0.42 16.68 1.76
C SER A 163 -0.39 16.19 0.57
N ARG A 164 -1.66 16.59 0.53
CA ARG A 164 -2.47 16.45 -0.68
C ARG A 164 -1.82 17.26 -1.82
N ASN A 165 -2.01 16.79 -3.04
CA ASN A 165 -1.46 17.32 -4.29
C ASN A 165 0.05 17.12 -4.53
N ASP A 166 0.79 16.54 -3.57
CA ASP A 166 2.19 16.17 -3.78
C ASP A 166 2.35 15.07 -4.84
N VAL A 167 3.39 15.17 -5.65
CA VAL A 167 3.81 14.06 -6.52
C VAL A 167 4.69 13.12 -5.71
N VAL A 168 4.22 11.90 -5.54
CA VAL A 168 4.86 10.88 -4.72
C VAL A 168 5.11 9.60 -5.50
N LEU A 169 6.18 8.89 -5.13
CA LEU A 169 6.40 7.51 -5.49
C LEU A 169 6.10 6.64 -4.26
N VAL A 170 5.06 5.82 -4.35
CA VAL A 170 4.68 4.87 -3.32
C VAL A 170 5.26 3.50 -3.65
N GLU A 171 6.04 2.94 -2.72
CA GLU A 171 6.46 1.54 -2.77
C GLU A 171 5.53 0.73 -1.86
N ALA A 172 4.95 -0.32 -2.40
CA ALA A 172 4.08 -1.24 -1.67
C ALA A 172 4.41 -2.70 -2.01
N THR A 173 3.93 -3.61 -1.18
CA THR A 173 3.85 -5.04 -1.50
C THR A 173 2.39 -5.42 -1.71
N LEU A 174 2.11 -6.38 -2.59
CA LEU A 174 0.76 -6.93 -2.70
C LEU A 174 0.56 -7.96 -1.59
N THR A 175 -0.42 -7.74 -0.73
CA THR A 175 -0.77 -8.65 0.37
C THR A 175 -2.18 -9.19 0.25
N ARG A 176 -2.46 -10.28 0.96
CA ARG A 176 -3.80 -10.87 1.09
C ARG A 176 -4.20 -11.16 2.54
N TRP A 177 -5.51 -11.13 2.79
CA TRP A 177 -6.13 -11.50 4.06
C TRP A 177 -7.42 -12.29 3.82
N LYS A 178 -7.75 -13.18 4.77
CA LYS A 178 -8.90 -14.06 4.68
C LYS A 178 -10.19 -13.26 4.84
N ILE A 179 -11.20 -13.54 4.01
CA ILE A 179 -12.54 -12.96 4.18
C ILE A 179 -13.22 -13.69 5.35
N GLY A 180 -13.68 -12.93 6.35
CA GLY A 180 -14.31 -13.47 7.58
C GLY A 180 -13.46 -13.35 8.85
N GLU A 181 -12.20 -12.91 8.77
CA GLU A 181 -11.43 -12.49 9.97
C GLU A 181 -11.78 -11.05 10.43
N GLU A 182 -12.48 -10.26 9.61
CA GLU A 182 -12.86 -8.87 9.92
C GLU A 182 -14.23 -8.73 10.61
N SER A 183 -15.04 -9.79 10.68
CA SER A 183 -16.44 -9.69 11.12
C SER A 183 -16.72 -10.03 12.59
N GLU A 184 -15.72 -10.43 13.39
CA GLU A 184 -15.94 -10.84 14.79
C GLU A 184 -15.45 -9.83 15.85
N SER A 185 -14.97 -8.64 15.45
CA SER A 185 -14.66 -7.54 16.39
C SER A 185 -15.77 -6.48 16.48
N SER A 186 -16.88 -6.68 15.75
CA SER A 186 -18.01 -5.75 15.75
C SER A 186 -19.22 -6.42 16.41
N GLN A 187 -19.36 -6.13 17.71
CA GLN A 187 -20.66 -5.83 18.31
C GLN A 187 -21.74 -6.93 18.26
N ASP A 188 -21.50 -8.06 18.95
CA ASP A 188 -22.48 -8.68 19.86
C ASP A 188 -21.93 -9.99 20.42
N GLY A 189 -21.71 -10.01 21.73
CA GLY A 189 -21.02 -11.08 22.45
C GLY A 189 -21.83 -12.33 22.69
N GLN A 190 -22.31 -13.01 21.64
CA GLN A 190 -22.88 -14.35 21.77
C GLN A 190 -22.48 -15.27 20.60
N ASN A 191 -21.77 -16.36 20.94
CA ASN A 191 -21.45 -17.55 20.13
C ASN A 191 -20.10 -17.63 19.38
N ALA A 192 -18.99 -17.21 20.01
CA ALA A 192 -17.64 -17.33 19.45
C ALA A 192 -16.85 -18.61 19.81
N GLU A 193 -17.43 -19.59 20.53
CA GLU A 193 -16.63 -20.72 21.05
C GLU A 193 -16.54 -21.93 20.12
N THR A 194 -17.42 -22.08 19.13
CA THR A 194 -17.44 -23.29 18.27
C THR A 194 -16.69 -23.13 16.93
N SER A 195 -16.35 -21.89 16.53
CA SER A 195 -15.81 -21.57 15.20
C SER A 195 -14.28 -21.64 15.10
N SER A 196 -13.57 -21.60 16.24
CA SER A 196 -12.12 -21.31 16.26
C SER A 196 -11.19 -22.50 15.96
N ARG A 197 -11.69 -23.75 16.02
CA ARG A 197 -10.90 -24.96 15.72
C ARG A 197 -11.13 -25.55 14.33
N ALA A 198 -12.36 -25.51 13.81
CA ALA A 198 -12.67 -26.01 12.46
C ALA A 198 -12.15 -25.08 11.34
N ALA A 199 -12.13 -23.76 11.58
CA ALA A 199 -11.65 -22.77 10.61
C ALA A 199 -10.12 -22.77 10.38
N ARG A 200 -9.34 -23.45 11.23
CA ARG A 200 -7.87 -23.54 11.13
C ARG A 200 -7.38 -24.60 10.13
N ASN A 201 -8.21 -25.58 9.78
CA ASN A 201 -7.84 -26.69 8.90
C ASN A 201 -8.43 -26.60 7.49
N MET A 202 -9.34 -25.66 7.22
CA MET A 202 -9.80 -25.38 5.86
C MET A 202 -8.87 -24.32 5.28
N GLY A 203 -8.18 -24.67 4.18
CA GLY A 203 -7.31 -23.75 3.44
C GLY A 203 -7.98 -22.41 3.13
N TRP A 204 -7.21 -21.41 2.70
CA TRP A 204 -7.77 -20.13 2.30
C TRP A 204 -8.77 -20.39 1.15
N THR A 205 -10.07 -20.31 1.41
CA THR A 205 -11.13 -20.50 0.40
C THR A 205 -11.54 -19.18 -0.22
N SER A 206 -11.40 -18.08 0.51
CA SER A 206 -11.69 -16.73 0.06
C SER A 206 -10.75 -15.73 0.74
N TRP A 207 -10.29 -14.74 -0.03
CA TRP A 207 -9.38 -13.70 0.43
C TRP A 207 -9.50 -12.44 -0.42
N LYS A 208 -9.24 -11.30 0.21
CA LYS A 208 -9.05 -10.01 -0.46
C LYS A 208 -7.56 -9.72 -0.61
N THR A 209 -7.24 -8.82 -1.52
CA THR A 209 -5.89 -8.28 -1.69
C THR A 209 -5.85 -6.77 -1.57
N GLY A 210 -4.68 -6.26 -1.18
CA GLY A 210 -4.43 -4.83 -1.04
C GLY A 210 -2.94 -4.52 -1.16
N PHE A 211 -2.63 -3.26 -1.36
CA PHE A 211 -1.25 -2.77 -1.32
C PHE A 211 -0.87 -2.44 0.11
N GLU A 212 0.08 -3.19 0.66
CA GLU A 212 0.70 -2.87 1.95
C GLU A 212 1.84 -1.88 1.75
N LEU A 213 1.65 -0.67 2.25
CA LEU A 213 2.58 0.44 2.13
C LEU A 213 3.93 0.10 2.76
N GLN A 214 5.02 0.27 2.00
CA GLN A 214 6.39 0.08 2.49
C GLN A 214 7.11 1.42 2.68
N SER A 215 7.00 2.33 1.71
CA SER A 215 7.60 3.66 1.81
C SER A 215 6.93 4.67 0.88
N ILE A 216 7.13 5.94 1.18
CA ILE A 216 6.73 7.08 0.33
C ILE A 216 7.98 7.87 0.00
N THR A 217 8.12 8.31 -1.25
CA THR A 217 9.17 9.25 -1.66
C THR A 217 8.53 10.49 -2.27
N LEU A 218 8.76 11.66 -1.68
CA LEU A 218 8.30 12.94 -2.19
C LEU A 218 9.18 13.36 -3.38
N LEU A 219 8.58 13.59 -4.54
CA LEU A 219 9.29 13.98 -5.76
C LEU A 219 9.06 15.44 -6.14
N PHE A 220 7.90 15.98 -5.80
CA PHE A 220 7.53 17.36 -6.04
C PHE A 220 6.43 17.78 -5.08
N GLU A 221 6.57 18.98 -4.52
CA GLU A 221 5.56 19.57 -3.64
C GLU A 221 4.42 20.13 -4.48
N GLY A 222 3.22 19.68 -4.18
CA GLY A 222 2.01 20.20 -4.81
C GLY A 222 1.66 21.60 -4.32
N PRO A 223 0.74 22.30 -5.00
CA PRO A 223 0.09 23.46 -4.40
C PRO A 223 -0.61 23.03 -3.10
N GLU A 224 -0.48 23.85 -2.06
CA GLU A 224 -1.24 23.66 -0.82
C GLU A 224 -2.73 23.58 -1.17
N ASP A 225 -3.43 22.61 -0.59
CA ASP A 225 -4.89 22.61 -0.63
C ASP A 225 -5.34 23.88 0.10
N ILE A 226 -5.89 24.83 -0.65
CA ILE A 226 -6.68 25.92 -0.07
C ILE A 226 -7.88 25.20 0.52
N ALA A 227 -7.87 24.99 1.84
CA ALA A 227 -8.86 24.22 2.56
C ALA A 227 -10.27 24.61 2.10
N ASP A 228 -10.92 23.69 1.40
CA ASP A 228 -12.37 23.71 1.28
C ASP A 228 -12.87 23.07 2.58
N ASP A 229 -13.40 23.87 3.50
CA ASP A 229 -13.84 23.51 4.86
C ASP A 229 -15.00 22.47 4.89
N SER A 230 -15.17 21.68 3.83
CA SER A 230 -16.37 20.87 3.57
C SER A 230 -16.18 19.35 3.66
N GLU A 231 -14.97 18.81 3.86
CA GLU A 231 -14.79 17.35 4.03
C GLU A 231 -15.03 16.90 5.48
N SER A 232 -16.32 16.70 5.81
CA SER A 232 -16.78 15.84 6.90
C SER A 232 -16.08 14.48 6.84
N GLU A 233 -15.67 13.94 8.00
CA GLU A 233 -15.15 12.58 8.19
C GLU A 233 -15.99 11.55 7.41
N ALA A 234 -15.62 11.29 6.16
CA ALA A 234 -16.18 10.20 5.40
C ALA A 234 -15.62 8.93 6.03
N ASP A 235 -16.50 8.25 6.76
CA ASP A 235 -16.34 6.91 7.31
C ASP A 235 -15.59 6.06 6.28
N VAL A 236 -14.31 5.79 6.56
CA VAL A 236 -13.45 5.00 5.69
C VAL A 236 -13.94 3.57 5.82
N GLY A 237 -14.96 3.25 5.03
CA GLY A 237 -15.50 1.91 4.93
C GLY A 237 -14.36 0.92 4.74
N GLU A 238 -14.30 -0.05 5.64
CA GLU A 238 -13.27 -1.08 5.71
C GLU A 238 -13.06 -1.75 4.34
N ILE A 239 -11.97 -1.37 3.67
CA ILE A 239 -11.45 -2.09 2.50
C ILE A 239 -10.38 -3.07 2.95
#